data_AF-A0A9D1VFA6-F1
#
_entry.id   AF-A0A9D1VFA6-F1
#
_cell.length_a   1.000
_cell.length_b   1.000
_cell.length_c   1.000
_cell.angle_alpha   90.00
_cell.angle_beta   90.00
_cell.angle_gamma   90.00
#
_symmetry.space_group_name_H-M   'P 1'
#
loop_
_entity.id
_entity.type
_entity.pdbx_description
1 polymer ?
#
loop_
_entity_poly.entity_id
_entity_poly.type
_entity_poly.pdbx_seq_one_letter_code
_entity_poly.pdbx_strand_id
1 'polypeptide(L)'
;MLTQKQKQEIYDLLAATFEVGKPLMVAQAGNCLAGHGYRAKDLGYKGLNKMLEDMPEYVLFEQAHTEEGNPFWQITLKPRKKEKKNAAKKYPDDIRAFAYLPGSTLEIFHEKIHHLMKKDDTPLQMLSDAYRSAVKGRRITEKDDTCLFPTGYDNKDGEPISVFFARNTRKNDSRPWALTRVYEGKPNPEDFAPLPSEHTNPGDALEDFAVMGSWTDVLRVLADMTLPEQWDFQDSPVKNFYILRQYLKYTFLRLQHEDKVLINDEGTFAAFNTGLLTIHYDDIYACFEKNHDPTSAIPWRFSSFCTEGSRGDGQRITIYFTQAPQPPSYISEVSDLLYDTRRRLAVNYDHILSDNIGRMPLTYLRDVCNRYPEALAIIDRAAKCRFGTSAYNRHMRDLAVFCEEKDNAFISERIRNDFKRAIDKATKRIRWDYKTAVPIYYPAYNLLSLMIPLCLDSDHTADVALLVEKTESGNYLGHTILTLPMAYLDARLLCRPNSDWLQPDLISDAEDS
;
A
#
# COMPACT_ATOMS: atom_id res chain seq x y z
N MET A 1 -36.38 9.98 -20.86
CA MET A 1 -36.99 10.36 -19.57
C MET A 1 -36.01 11.25 -18.82
N LEU A 2 -36.49 12.28 -18.13
CA LEU A 2 -35.63 13.23 -17.41
C LEU A 2 -35.02 12.55 -16.19
N THR A 3 -33.73 12.77 -15.96
CA THR A 3 -33.08 12.34 -14.70
C THR A 3 -33.60 13.16 -13.52
N GLN A 4 -33.53 12.62 -12.30
CA GLN A 4 -33.99 13.34 -11.10
C GLN A 4 -33.29 14.70 -10.91
N LYS A 5 -31.99 14.77 -11.24
CA LYS A 5 -31.22 16.01 -11.22
C LYS A 5 -31.78 17.05 -12.21
N GLN A 6 -32.07 16.64 -13.45
CA GLN A 6 -32.64 17.53 -14.47
C GLN A 6 -34.06 18.00 -14.12
N LYS A 7 -34.89 17.12 -13.55
CA LYS A 7 -36.24 17.51 -13.08
C LYS A 7 -36.15 18.59 -12.00
N GLN A 8 -35.20 18.44 -11.08
CA GLN A 8 -34.98 19.40 -10.00
C GLN A 8 -34.45 20.74 -10.52
N GLU A 9 -33.47 20.73 -11.44
CA GLU A 9 -32.94 21.95 -12.05
C GLU A 9 -34.01 22.73 -12.85
N ILE A 10 -34.84 22.02 -13.62
CA ILE A 10 -35.97 22.62 -14.35
C ILE A 10 -37.00 23.23 -13.39
N TYR A 11 -37.33 22.52 -12.31
CA TYR A 11 -38.27 23.04 -11.30
C TYR A 11 -37.71 24.27 -10.58
N ASP A 12 -36.44 24.23 -10.14
CA ASP A 12 -35.80 25.35 -9.44
C ASP A 12 -35.73 26.59 -10.35
N LEU A 13 -35.49 26.42 -11.66
CA LEU A 13 -35.50 27.50 -12.63
C LEU A 13 -36.91 28.12 -12.78
N LEU A 14 -37.93 27.29 -12.93
CA LEU A 14 -39.32 27.74 -13.07
C LEU A 14 -39.81 28.41 -11.77
N ALA A 15 -39.47 27.86 -10.60
CA ALA A 15 -39.85 28.41 -9.30
C ALA A 15 -39.09 29.70 -8.95
N ALA A 16 -37.91 29.93 -9.53
CA ALA A 16 -37.20 31.20 -9.41
C ALA A 16 -37.81 32.31 -10.28
N THR A 17 -38.51 31.94 -11.36
CA THR A 17 -39.06 32.88 -12.34
C THR A 17 -40.57 33.12 -12.14
N PHE A 18 -41.30 32.11 -11.67
CA PHE A 18 -42.76 32.11 -11.57
C PHE A 18 -43.23 31.75 -10.15
N GLU A 19 -44.39 32.28 -9.76
CA GLU A 19 -44.92 32.10 -8.42
C GLU A 19 -45.46 30.67 -8.21
N VAL A 20 -44.96 30.01 -7.17
CA VAL A 20 -45.34 28.63 -6.83
C VAL A 20 -46.80 28.57 -6.38
N GLY A 21 -47.57 27.61 -6.91
CA GLY A 21 -48.98 27.43 -6.59
C GLY A 21 -49.96 28.23 -7.44
N LYS A 22 -49.49 29.09 -8.36
CA LYS A 22 -50.35 29.77 -9.36
C LYS A 22 -50.27 29.11 -10.73
N PRO A 23 -51.38 29.08 -11.50
CA PRO A 23 -51.37 28.57 -12.88
C PRO A 23 -50.51 29.45 -13.80
N LEU A 24 -49.73 28.78 -14.65
CA LEU A 24 -48.84 29.38 -15.65
C LEU A 24 -49.11 28.73 -17.00
N MET A 25 -49.17 29.51 -18.09
CA MET A 25 -49.32 28.91 -19.42
C MET A 25 -48.06 28.13 -19.82
N VAL A 26 -48.25 26.97 -20.46
CA VAL A 26 -47.12 26.13 -20.88
C VAL A 26 -46.18 26.87 -21.85
N ALA A 27 -46.70 27.79 -22.66
CA ALA A 27 -45.89 28.65 -23.52
C ALA A 27 -44.91 29.56 -22.74
N GLN A 28 -45.34 30.09 -21.59
CA GLN A 28 -44.50 30.95 -20.73
C GLN A 28 -43.38 30.13 -20.08
N ALA A 29 -43.71 28.93 -19.59
CA ALA A 29 -42.71 27.98 -19.08
C ALA A 29 -41.71 27.59 -20.18
N GLY A 30 -42.20 27.36 -21.40
CA GLY A 30 -41.37 27.05 -22.57
C GLY A 30 -40.37 28.14 -22.92
N ASN A 31 -40.80 29.39 -22.93
CA ASN A 31 -39.92 30.53 -23.21
C ASN A 31 -38.84 30.69 -22.14
N CYS A 32 -39.18 30.52 -20.86
CA CYS A 32 -38.22 30.55 -19.76
C CYS A 32 -37.16 29.44 -19.89
N LEU A 33 -37.60 28.21 -20.16
CA LEU A 33 -36.72 27.05 -20.31
C LEU A 33 -35.82 27.15 -21.54
N ALA A 34 -36.37 27.60 -22.67
CA ALA A 34 -35.61 27.82 -23.90
C ALA A 34 -34.51 28.88 -23.72
N GLY A 35 -34.77 29.93 -22.93
CA GLY A 35 -33.79 30.96 -22.57
C GLY A 35 -32.61 30.45 -21.75
N HIS A 36 -32.76 29.30 -21.08
CA HIS A 36 -31.73 28.66 -20.25
C HIS A 36 -31.19 27.35 -20.85
N GLY A 37 -31.40 27.14 -22.16
CA GLY A 37 -30.84 25.98 -22.88
C GLY A 37 -31.62 24.67 -22.72
N TYR A 38 -32.78 24.67 -22.06
CA TYR A 38 -33.63 23.49 -21.92
C TYR A 38 -34.65 23.41 -23.05
N ARG A 39 -34.33 22.64 -24.11
CA ARG A 39 -35.25 22.37 -25.21
C ARG A 39 -35.73 20.93 -25.16
N ALA A 40 -37.04 20.74 -25.32
CA ALA A 40 -37.67 19.41 -25.26
C ALA A 40 -37.06 18.40 -26.24
N LYS A 41 -36.71 18.85 -27.46
CA LYS A 41 -36.09 17.98 -28.49
C LYS A 41 -34.70 17.49 -28.07
N ASP A 42 -33.89 18.35 -27.45
CA ASP A 42 -32.52 18.03 -27.03
C ASP A 42 -32.52 17.01 -25.88
N LEU A 43 -33.61 16.96 -25.12
CA LEU A 43 -33.85 16.01 -24.03
C LEU A 43 -34.65 14.76 -24.47
N GLY A 44 -34.87 14.58 -25.78
CA GLY A 44 -35.52 13.40 -26.35
C GLY A 44 -37.05 13.40 -26.30
N TYR A 45 -37.71 14.53 -26.05
CA TYR A 45 -39.17 14.65 -26.02
C TYR A 45 -39.75 15.17 -27.33
N LYS A 46 -40.93 14.63 -27.70
CA LYS A 46 -41.70 15.08 -28.88
C LYS A 46 -42.23 16.51 -28.78
N GLY A 47 -42.28 17.09 -27.57
CA GLY A 47 -42.72 18.46 -27.32
C GLY A 47 -42.71 18.81 -25.84
N LEU A 48 -42.83 20.11 -25.53
CA LEU A 48 -42.72 20.66 -24.18
C LEU A 48 -43.78 20.08 -23.23
N ASN A 49 -45.01 19.87 -23.71
CA ASN A 49 -46.09 19.29 -22.91
C ASN A 49 -45.70 17.91 -22.34
N LYS A 50 -45.14 17.04 -23.19
CA LYS A 50 -44.69 15.69 -22.78
C LYS A 50 -43.49 15.72 -21.82
N MET A 51 -42.66 16.76 -21.90
CA MET A 51 -41.53 16.96 -20.99
C MET A 51 -41.99 17.38 -19.59
N LEU A 52 -42.95 18.29 -19.51
CA LEU A 52 -43.51 18.77 -18.25
C LEU A 52 -44.45 17.75 -17.59
N GLU A 53 -45.15 16.94 -18.39
CA GLU A 53 -45.95 15.81 -17.92
C GLU A 53 -45.10 14.72 -17.24
N ASP A 54 -43.80 14.61 -17.60
CA ASP A 54 -42.87 13.62 -17.03
C ASP A 54 -42.25 14.05 -15.67
N MET A 55 -42.76 15.13 -15.06
CA MET A 55 -42.37 15.59 -13.72
C MET A 55 -43.57 15.87 -12.81
N PRO A 56 -44.50 14.89 -12.65
CA PRO A 56 -45.72 15.06 -11.85
C PRO A 56 -45.43 15.32 -10.36
N GLU A 57 -44.24 14.99 -9.87
CA GLU A 57 -43.79 15.29 -8.51
C GLU A 57 -43.59 16.80 -8.25
N TYR A 58 -43.29 17.58 -9.30
CA TYR A 58 -42.94 18.99 -9.23
C TYR A 58 -44.02 19.90 -9.84
N VAL A 59 -44.76 19.39 -10.82
CA VAL A 59 -45.69 20.17 -11.62
C VAL A 59 -47.05 19.48 -11.69
N LEU A 60 -48.13 20.24 -11.59
CA LEU A 60 -49.49 19.81 -11.94
C LEU A 60 -49.78 20.30 -13.36
N PHE A 61 -50.12 19.38 -14.27
CA PHE A 61 -50.35 19.67 -15.69
C PHE A 61 -51.83 19.52 -16.01
N GLU A 62 -52.49 20.59 -16.46
CA GLU A 62 -53.95 20.65 -16.60
C GLU A 62 -54.38 21.38 -17.89
N GLN A 63 -55.54 21.00 -18.42
CA GLN A 63 -56.17 21.67 -19.55
C GLN A 63 -57.24 22.65 -19.05
N ALA A 64 -57.09 23.92 -19.40
CA ALA A 64 -58.04 24.98 -19.08
C ALA A 64 -58.73 25.49 -20.36
N HIS A 65 -59.79 26.29 -20.21
CA HIS A 65 -60.52 26.88 -21.33
C HIS A 65 -60.49 28.41 -21.21
N THR A 66 -60.34 29.12 -22.33
CA THR A 66 -60.48 30.58 -22.36
C THR A 66 -61.95 30.98 -22.15
N GLU A 67 -62.23 32.26 -21.91
CA GLU A 67 -63.60 32.79 -21.78
C GLU A 67 -64.46 32.55 -23.04
N GLU A 68 -63.82 32.37 -24.20
CA GLU A 68 -64.43 32.01 -25.49
C GLU A 68 -64.56 30.48 -25.71
N GLY A 69 -64.18 29.66 -24.73
CA GLY A 69 -64.30 28.20 -24.78
C GLY A 69 -63.15 27.46 -25.48
N ASN A 70 -62.06 28.13 -25.84
CA ASN A 70 -60.92 27.48 -26.51
C ASN A 70 -59.98 26.79 -25.50
N PRO A 71 -59.61 25.51 -25.70
CA PRO A 71 -58.78 24.78 -24.75
C PRO A 71 -57.29 25.18 -24.84
N PHE A 72 -56.64 25.39 -23.70
CA PHE A 72 -55.19 25.60 -23.59
C PHE A 72 -54.58 24.80 -22.43
N TRP A 73 -53.28 24.56 -22.49
CA TRP A 73 -52.55 23.82 -21.45
C TRP A 73 -51.85 24.77 -20.48
N GLN A 74 -52.02 24.51 -19.20
CA GLN A 74 -51.37 25.24 -18.11
C GLN A 74 -50.68 24.29 -17.13
N ILE A 75 -49.72 24.84 -16.40
CA ILE A 75 -49.03 24.15 -15.32
C ILE A 75 -49.09 24.93 -14.02
N THR A 76 -49.14 24.21 -12.91
CA THR A 76 -49.01 24.79 -11.57
C THR A 76 -47.83 24.14 -10.85
N LEU A 77 -46.86 24.95 -10.42
CA LEU A 77 -45.70 24.47 -9.66
C LEU A 77 -46.15 24.06 -8.25
N LYS A 78 -45.82 22.84 -7.83
CA LYS A 78 -46.23 22.31 -6.52
C LYS A 78 -45.34 22.86 -5.40
N PRO A 79 -45.89 23.29 -4.24
CA PRO A 79 -45.07 23.72 -3.12
C PRO A 79 -44.18 22.58 -2.62
N ARG A 80 -42.89 22.89 -2.45
CA ARG A 80 -41.86 21.92 -2.06
C ARG A 80 -42.22 21.29 -0.71
N LYS A 81 -42.42 19.96 -0.68
CA LYS A 81 -42.37 19.23 0.60
C LYS A 81 -40.98 19.43 1.18
N LYS A 82 -40.88 20.10 2.34
CA LYS A 82 -39.64 20.13 3.11
C LYS A 82 -39.30 18.70 3.52
N GLU A 83 -38.42 18.04 2.77
CA GLU A 83 -37.72 16.88 3.30
C GLU A 83 -36.97 17.35 4.55
N LYS A 84 -37.26 16.71 5.68
CA LYS A 84 -36.39 16.79 6.84
C LYS A 84 -35.02 16.29 6.38
N LYS A 85 -34.09 17.21 6.13
CA LYS A 85 -32.66 16.90 6.13
C LYS A 85 -32.36 16.37 7.53
N ASN A 86 -32.38 15.05 7.70
CA ASN A 86 -31.57 14.44 8.74
C ASN A 86 -30.16 14.96 8.47
N ALA A 87 -29.58 15.66 9.45
CA ALA A 87 -28.20 16.10 9.36
C ALA A 87 -27.36 14.87 8.95
N ALA A 88 -26.70 14.93 7.79
CA ALA A 88 -25.83 13.87 7.36
C ALA A 88 -24.84 13.62 8.52
N LYS A 89 -24.80 12.39 9.05
CA LYS A 89 -23.81 12.04 10.07
C LYS A 89 -22.44 12.41 9.49
N LYS A 90 -21.67 13.25 10.19
CA LYS A 90 -20.33 13.69 9.73
C LYS A 90 -19.42 12.50 9.42
N TYR A 91 -19.61 11.40 10.16
CA TYR A 91 -18.86 10.16 10.03
C TYR A 91 -19.82 9.00 9.78
N PRO A 92 -19.56 8.10 8.80
CA PRO A 92 -20.37 6.91 8.58
C PRO A 92 -20.23 5.95 9.77
N ASP A 93 -21.22 5.08 9.97
CA ASP A 93 -21.24 4.12 11.10
C ASP A 93 -20.21 2.98 10.95
N ASP A 94 -19.79 2.71 9.70
CA ASP A 94 -18.79 1.70 9.35
C ASP A 94 -17.49 2.37 8.90
N ILE A 95 -16.37 2.00 9.54
CA ILE A 95 -15.05 2.50 9.18
C ILE A 95 -14.65 2.14 7.74
N ARG A 96 -15.19 1.06 7.18
CA ARG A 96 -14.93 0.66 5.79
C ARG A 96 -15.53 1.63 4.76
N ALA A 97 -16.57 2.37 5.15
CA ALA A 97 -17.12 3.46 4.36
C ALA A 97 -16.39 4.80 4.64
N PHE A 98 -15.76 4.93 5.81
CA PHE A 98 -14.97 6.09 6.19
C PHE A 98 -13.62 6.12 5.46
N ALA A 99 -12.94 4.98 5.37
CA ALA A 99 -11.58 4.90 4.86
C ALA A 99 -11.27 3.60 4.11
N TYR A 100 -10.34 3.68 3.17
CA TYR A 100 -9.58 2.53 2.70
C TYR A 100 -8.68 2.01 3.84
N LEU A 101 -8.68 0.70 4.07
CA LEU A 101 -7.90 0.06 5.12
C LEU A 101 -6.94 -0.95 4.48
N PRO A 102 -5.69 -0.56 4.20
CA PRO A 102 -4.70 -1.48 3.63
C PRO A 102 -4.48 -2.66 4.59
N GLY A 103 -4.43 -3.88 4.06
CA GLY A 103 -4.15 -5.08 4.86
C GLY A 103 -2.78 -5.01 5.57
N SER A 104 -1.81 -4.32 4.96
CA SER A 104 -0.48 -4.09 5.53
C SER A 104 -0.55 -3.26 6.81
N THR A 105 -1.28 -2.15 6.77
CA THR A 105 -1.46 -1.28 7.93
C THR A 105 -2.35 -1.92 9.00
N LEU A 106 -3.35 -2.71 8.62
CA LEU A 106 -4.15 -3.50 9.56
C LEU A 106 -3.35 -4.58 10.29
N GLU A 107 -2.35 -5.17 9.64
CA GLU A 107 -1.43 -6.10 10.31
C GLU A 107 -0.48 -5.38 11.27
N ILE A 108 0.02 -4.19 10.93
CA ILE A 108 0.77 -3.37 11.90
C ILE A 108 -0.10 -3.07 13.13
N PHE A 109 -1.39 -2.80 12.93
CA PHE A 109 -2.34 -2.66 14.03
C PHE A 109 -2.44 -3.95 14.83
N HIS A 110 -2.66 -5.09 14.17
CA HIS A 110 -2.70 -6.43 14.79
C HIS A 110 -1.45 -6.70 15.63
N GLU A 111 -0.24 -6.50 15.09
CA GLU A 111 1.01 -6.70 15.82
C GLU A 111 1.06 -5.92 17.14
N LYS A 112 0.47 -4.72 17.17
CA LYS A 112 0.47 -3.88 18.38
C LYS A 112 -0.58 -4.32 19.39
N ILE A 113 -1.74 -4.81 18.94
CA ILE A 113 -2.87 -5.18 19.82
C ILE A 113 -3.08 -6.68 20.02
N HIS A 114 -2.29 -7.57 19.41
CA HIS A 114 -2.53 -9.02 19.45
C HIS A 114 -2.60 -9.61 20.87
N HIS A 115 -1.92 -8.98 21.83
CA HIS A 115 -1.95 -9.38 23.25
C HIS A 115 -3.30 -9.09 23.95
N LEU A 116 -4.13 -8.23 23.36
CA LEU A 116 -5.47 -7.90 23.83
C LEU A 116 -6.56 -8.72 23.11
N MET A 117 -6.19 -9.40 22.02
CA MET A 117 -7.12 -10.12 21.14
C MET A 117 -7.50 -11.49 21.71
N LYS A 118 -8.79 -11.83 21.66
CA LYS A 118 -9.27 -13.20 21.89
C LYS A 118 -9.17 -14.01 20.61
N LYS A 119 -9.32 -15.34 20.73
CA LYS A 119 -9.13 -16.31 19.65
C LYS A 119 -9.96 -16.02 18.38
N ASP A 120 -11.14 -15.44 18.52
CA ASP A 120 -12.06 -15.18 17.40
C ASP A 120 -12.09 -13.69 16.97
N ASP A 121 -11.31 -12.84 17.62
CA ASP A 121 -11.26 -11.41 17.29
C ASP A 121 -10.44 -11.19 16.01
N THR A 122 -10.91 -10.31 15.14
CA THR A 122 -10.13 -9.85 13.98
C THR A 122 -9.62 -8.42 14.19
N PRO A 123 -8.45 -8.06 13.62
CA PRO A 123 -7.93 -6.69 13.73
C PRO A 123 -8.90 -5.65 13.17
N LEU A 124 -9.63 -6.01 12.11
CA LEU A 124 -10.65 -5.16 11.49
C LEU A 124 -11.84 -4.92 12.42
N GLN A 125 -12.31 -5.95 13.14
CA GLN A 125 -13.39 -5.79 14.13
C GLN A 125 -12.95 -4.87 15.28
N MET A 126 -11.76 -5.10 15.84
CA MET A 126 -11.24 -4.24 16.91
C MET A 126 -11.07 -2.79 16.45
N LEU A 127 -10.55 -2.57 15.24
CA LEU A 127 -10.45 -1.23 14.68
C LEU A 127 -11.83 -0.59 14.43
N SER A 128 -12.81 -1.37 13.99
CA SER A 128 -14.19 -0.90 13.78
C SER A 128 -14.85 -0.47 15.09
N ASP A 129 -14.63 -1.22 16.17
CA ASP A 129 -15.17 -0.89 17.49
C ASP A 129 -14.47 0.32 18.10
N ALA A 130 -13.14 0.42 17.94
CA ALA A 130 -12.36 1.61 18.30
C ALA A 130 -12.88 2.86 17.57
N TYR A 131 -13.14 2.76 16.26
CA TYR A 131 -13.70 3.85 15.46
C TYR A 131 -15.08 4.27 15.96
N ARG A 132 -16.01 3.33 16.19
CA ARG A 132 -17.34 3.64 16.74
C ARG A 132 -17.25 4.34 18.09
N SER A 133 -16.33 3.88 18.95
CA SER A 133 -16.05 4.50 20.25
C SER A 133 -15.48 5.92 20.10
N ALA A 134 -14.61 6.15 19.11
CA ALA A 134 -14.05 7.47 18.82
C ALA A 134 -15.09 8.43 18.24
N VAL A 135 -15.96 7.97 17.32
CA VAL A 135 -17.09 8.75 16.79
C VAL A 135 -18.04 9.16 17.92
N LYS A 136 -18.47 8.20 18.75
CA LYS A 136 -19.36 8.45 19.88
C LYS A 136 -18.75 9.40 20.91
N GLY A 137 -17.45 9.26 21.16
CA GLY A 137 -16.70 10.12 22.09
C GLY A 137 -16.21 11.44 21.50
N ARG A 138 -16.47 11.74 20.22
CA ARG A 138 -15.92 12.91 19.50
C ARG A 138 -14.39 13.04 19.60
N ARG A 139 -13.69 11.91 19.55
CA ARG A 139 -12.22 11.81 19.67
C ARG A 139 -11.50 11.75 18.30
N ILE A 140 -12.22 12.04 17.23
CA ILE A 140 -11.65 12.14 15.88
C ILE A 140 -11.17 13.57 15.65
N THR A 141 -9.88 13.72 15.36
CA THR A 141 -9.24 14.99 15.03
C THR A 141 -8.93 15.02 13.54
N GLU A 142 -9.50 15.99 12.82
CA GLU A 142 -9.19 16.27 11.42
C GLU A 142 -8.34 17.54 11.36
N LYS A 143 -7.22 17.50 10.63
CA LYS A 143 -6.38 18.67 10.39
C LYS A 143 -5.81 18.58 8.97
N ASP A 144 -6.03 19.63 8.17
CA ASP A 144 -5.62 19.71 6.77
C ASP A 144 -6.13 18.48 5.97
N ASP A 145 -5.22 17.71 5.38
CA ASP A 145 -5.48 16.49 4.62
C ASP A 145 -5.24 15.21 5.42
N THR A 146 -5.40 15.30 6.74
CA THR A 146 -5.17 14.20 7.67
C THR A 146 -6.28 14.05 8.70
N CYS A 147 -6.50 12.82 9.15
CA CYS A 147 -7.47 12.49 10.18
C CYS A 147 -6.86 11.46 11.14
N LEU A 148 -7.11 11.59 12.43
CA LEU A 148 -6.63 10.63 13.43
C LEU A 148 -7.66 10.41 14.54
N PHE A 149 -7.58 9.23 15.16
CA PHE A 149 -8.26 8.99 16.42
C PHE A 149 -7.49 8.01 17.31
N PRO A 150 -7.56 8.19 18.64
CA PRO A 150 -7.04 7.23 19.59
C PRO A 150 -7.93 5.98 19.61
N THR A 151 -7.32 4.81 19.44
CA THR A 151 -8.06 3.54 19.38
C THR A 151 -8.65 3.17 20.74
N GLY A 152 -8.03 3.64 21.83
CA GLY A 152 -8.38 3.25 23.20
C GLY A 152 -7.76 1.93 23.63
N TYR A 153 -6.89 1.35 22.81
CA TYR A 153 -6.04 0.22 23.15
C TYR A 153 -4.62 0.70 23.47
N ASP A 154 -3.94 -0.04 24.33
CA ASP A 154 -2.53 0.15 24.64
C ASP A 154 -1.70 -1.00 24.03
N ASN A 155 -0.43 -0.76 23.75
CA ASN A 155 0.50 -1.83 23.35
C ASN A 155 0.96 -2.65 24.58
N LYS A 156 1.78 -3.68 24.36
CA LYS A 156 2.32 -4.53 25.45
C LYS A 156 3.08 -3.74 26.52
N ASP A 157 3.64 -2.59 26.15
CA ASP A 157 4.44 -1.73 27.02
C ASP A 157 3.58 -0.65 27.72
N GLY A 158 2.26 -0.67 27.52
CA GLY A 158 1.31 0.27 28.12
C GLY A 158 1.23 1.63 27.42
N GLU A 159 1.75 1.75 26.20
CA GLU A 159 1.65 2.97 25.40
C GLU A 159 0.35 3.01 24.59
N PRO A 160 -0.36 4.15 24.57
CA PRO A 160 -1.63 4.27 23.87
C PRO A 160 -1.46 4.19 22.34
N ILE A 161 -2.36 3.48 21.68
CA ILE A 161 -2.35 3.29 20.23
C ILE A 161 -3.33 4.25 19.56
N SER A 162 -2.85 4.97 18.55
CA SER A 162 -3.66 5.84 17.70
C SER A 162 -3.52 5.45 16.22
N VAL A 163 -4.57 5.66 15.43
CA VAL A 163 -4.54 5.41 13.99
C VAL A 163 -4.62 6.72 13.23
N PHE A 164 -3.91 6.76 12.12
CA PHE A 164 -3.74 7.96 11.29
C PHE A 164 -4.13 7.67 9.85
N PHE A 165 -4.85 8.62 9.28
CA PHE A 165 -5.42 8.56 7.95
C PHE A 165 -4.97 9.79 7.16
N ALA A 166 -4.64 9.59 5.89
CA ALA A 166 -4.41 10.65 4.93
C ALA A 166 -5.53 10.64 3.88
N ARG A 167 -5.61 11.70 3.07
CA ARG A 167 -6.51 11.73 1.91
C ARG A 167 -6.28 10.51 1.03
N ASN A 168 -7.36 9.85 0.65
CA ASN A 168 -7.25 8.73 -0.27
C ASN A 168 -6.90 9.24 -1.66
N THR A 169 -5.74 8.85 -2.18
CA THR A 169 -5.24 9.22 -3.51
C THR A 169 -5.47 8.13 -4.56
N ARG A 170 -6.08 7.00 -4.17
CA ARG A 170 -6.34 5.85 -5.05
C ARG A 170 -7.38 6.21 -6.11
N LYS A 171 -7.00 6.10 -7.39
CA LYS A 171 -7.81 6.52 -8.54
C LYS A 171 -9.20 5.87 -8.60
N ASN A 172 -9.33 4.63 -8.14
CA ASN A 172 -10.57 3.86 -8.24
C ASN A 172 -11.40 3.88 -6.95
N ASP A 173 -10.92 4.50 -5.87
CA ASP A 173 -11.55 4.42 -4.56
C ASP A 173 -12.19 5.75 -4.16
N SER A 174 -13.51 5.76 -4.01
CA SER A 174 -14.27 6.96 -3.66
C SER A 174 -14.25 7.30 -2.16
N ARG A 175 -13.63 6.49 -1.32
CA ARG A 175 -13.56 6.75 0.13
C ARG A 175 -12.64 7.95 0.40
N PRO A 176 -13.01 8.86 1.33
CA PRO A 176 -12.29 10.11 1.52
C PRO A 176 -10.90 9.95 2.18
N TRP A 177 -10.72 8.89 2.96
CA TRP A 177 -9.54 8.65 3.78
C TRP A 177 -8.90 7.31 3.47
N ALA A 178 -7.60 7.16 3.73
CA ALA A 178 -6.88 5.90 3.71
C ALA A 178 -6.09 5.75 5.01
N LEU A 179 -6.16 4.58 5.66
CA LEU A 179 -5.38 4.28 6.87
C LEU A 179 -3.91 4.12 6.48
N THR A 180 -3.08 5.07 6.90
CA THR A 180 -1.66 5.10 6.51
C THR A 180 -0.72 4.70 7.63
N ARG A 181 -1.06 4.95 8.91
CA ARG A 181 -0.16 4.63 10.04
C ARG A 181 -0.90 4.20 11.30
N VAL A 182 -0.19 3.41 12.11
CA VAL A 182 -0.57 3.05 13.48
C VAL A 182 0.53 3.54 14.42
N TYR A 183 0.20 4.53 15.24
CA TYR A 183 1.10 5.21 16.16
C TYR A 183 1.03 4.60 17.56
N GLU A 184 2.18 4.56 18.22
CA GLU A 184 2.34 4.29 19.65
C GLU A 184 2.69 5.60 20.37
N GLY A 185 2.05 5.85 21.51
CA GLY A 185 2.25 7.05 22.31
C GLY A 185 1.37 8.25 21.91
N LYS A 186 1.65 9.41 22.50
CA LYS A 186 0.91 10.65 22.20
C LYS A 186 1.40 11.25 20.87
N PRO A 187 0.51 11.43 19.88
CA PRO A 187 0.87 12.00 18.58
C PRO A 187 1.44 13.44 18.71
N ASN A 188 2.61 13.74 18.15
CA ASN A 188 3.23 15.07 18.20
C ASN A 188 2.89 15.90 16.95
N PRO A 189 2.50 17.19 17.06
CA PRO A 189 2.28 18.15 15.97
C PRO A 189 3.16 18.07 14.71
N GLU A 190 4.44 17.74 14.87
CA GLU A 190 5.43 17.69 13.77
C GLU A 190 5.46 16.36 13.01
N ASP A 191 4.93 15.27 13.60
CA ASP A 191 4.78 13.98 12.90
C ASP A 191 3.66 14.03 11.84
N PHE A 192 2.93 15.15 11.78
CA PHE A 192 1.79 15.41 10.90
C PHE A 192 2.13 16.21 9.64
N ALA A 193 3.41 16.48 9.37
CA ALA A 193 3.80 17.00 8.07
C ALA A 193 3.51 15.93 6.99
N PRO A 194 2.79 16.26 5.89
CA PRO A 194 2.69 15.35 4.77
C PRO A 194 4.11 15.04 4.29
N LEU A 195 4.46 13.75 4.21
CA LEU A 195 5.70 13.36 3.53
C LEU A 195 5.61 13.85 2.07
N PRO A 196 6.74 14.26 1.46
CA PRO A 196 6.76 14.71 0.06
C PRO A 196 6.05 13.66 -0.80
N SER A 197 4.95 14.09 -1.47
CA SER A 197 4.07 13.32 -2.36
C SER A 197 4.08 11.80 -2.14
N GLU A 198 3.02 11.29 -1.49
CA GLU A 198 2.70 9.86 -1.38
C GLU A 198 2.74 9.18 -2.76
N HIS A 199 3.93 8.75 -3.16
CA HIS A 199 4.08 7.75 -4.20
C HIS A 199 3.33 6.53 -3.69
N THR A 200 2.43 6.01 -4.52
CA THR A 200 1.77 4.73 -4.32
C THR A 200 2.83 3.75 -3.85
N ASN A 201 2.71 3.20 -2.64
CA ASN A 201 3.69 2.26 -2.14
C ASN A 201 3.75 1.12 -3.19
N PRO A 202 4.89 0.85 -3.83
CA PRO A 202 4.96 -0.15 -4.88
C PRO A 202 4.45 -1.52 -4.41
N GLY A 203 4.58 -1.79 -3.10
CA GLY A 203 4.02 -2.99 -2.50
C GLY A 203 2.49 -3.09 -2.65
N ASP A 204 1.75 -2.00 -2.65
CA ASP A 204 0.28 -2.02 -2.65
C ASP A 204 -0.34 -2.45 -3.99
N ALA A 205 0.46 -2.66 -5.04
CA ALA A 205 0.01 -3.04 -6.37
C ALA A 205 -0.92 -4.27 -6.38
N LEU A 206 -0.60 -5.30 -5.59
CA LEU A 206 -1.43 -6.50 -5.49
C LEU A 206 -2.75 -6.22 -4.77
N GLU A 207 -2.75 -5.40 -3.71
CA GLU A 207 -3.97 -5.00 -3.02
C GLU A 207 -4.83 -4.00 -3.83
N ASP A 208 -4.24 -3.30 -4.80
CA ASP A 208 -4.95 -2.46 -5.77
C ASP A 208 -5.58 -3.30 -6.88
N PHE A 209 -4.93 -4.41 -7.22
CA PHE A 209 -5.41 -5.35 -8.22
C PHE A 209 -6.56 -6.20 -7.68
N ALA A 210 -6.39 -6.82 -6.50
CA ALA A 210 -7.31 -7.82 -5.99
C ALA A 210 -7.60 -7.71 -4.49
N VAL A 211 -8.85 -8.02 -4.12
CA VAL A 211 -9.23 -8.27 -2.73
C VAL A 211 -8.72 -9.64 -2.32
N MET A 212 -7.73 -9.66 -1.41
CA MET A 212 -7.09 -10.91 -0.95
C MET A 212 -7.84 -11.61 0.19
N GLY A 213 -8.73 -10.92 0.90
CA GLY A 213 -9.36 -11.45 2.11
C GLY A 213 -8.37 -11.54 3.28
N SER A 214 -8.35 -12.66 4.00
CA SER A 214 -7.43 -12.90 5.12
C SER A 214 -6.05 -13.28 4.61
N TRP A 215 -5.10 -12.34 4.67
CA TRP A 215 -3.72 -12.55 4.23
C TRP A 215 -3.07 -13.77 4.87
N THR A 216 -3.20 -13.94 6.19
CA THR A 216 -2.62 -15.08 6.90
C THR A 216 -3.15 -16.42 6.39
N ASP A 217 -4.45 -16.51 6.05
CA ASP A 217 -5.04 -17.76 5.56
C ASP A 217 -4.63 -18.03 4.11
N VAL A 218 -4.61 -17.00 3.26
CA VAL A 218 -4.11 -17.10 1.88
C VAL A 218 -2.66 -17.56 1.87
N LEU A 219 -1.80 -16.92 2.66
CA LEU A 219 -0.37 -17.22 2.69
C LEU A 219 -0.10 -18.60 3.30
N ARG A 220 -0.92 -19.06 4.26
CA ARG A 220 -0.81 -20.43 4.79
C ARG A 220 -1.02 -21.47 3.68
N VAL A 221 -2.04 -21.29 2.84
CA VAL A 221 -2.28 -22.20 1.70
C VAL A 221 -1.09 -22.20 0.75
N LEU A 222 -0.53 -21.03 0.42
CA LEU A 222 0.66 -20.95 -0.44
C LEU A 222 1.89 -21.62 0.20
N ALA A 223 2.11 -21.37 1.49
CA ALA A 223 3.22 -21.93 2.26
C ALA A 223 3.15 -23.47 2.34
N ASP A 224 1.95 -24.04 2.44
CA ASP A 224 1.73 -25.49 2.45
C ASP A 224 1.92 -26.13 1.05
N MET A 225 1.71 -25.38 -0.03
CA MET A 225 1.88 -25.85 -1.41
C MET A 225 3.33 -25.78 -1.92
N THR A 226 4.08 -24.77 -1.49
CA THR A 226 5.45 -24.51 -1.96
C THR A 226 6.47 -25.41 -1.26
N LEU A 227 7.66 -25.54 -1.85
CA LEU A 227 8.83 -26.12 -1.20
C LEU A 227 9.04 -25.53 0.22
N PRO A 228 9.34 -26.34 1.26
CA PRO A 228 9.46 -25.86 2.63
C PRO A 228 10.51 -24.74 2.82
N GLU A 229 10.13 -23.69 3.56
CA GLU A 229 10.99 -22.54 3.92
C GLU A 229 10.56 -21.90 5.25
N GLN A 230 11.48 -21.11 5.81
CA GLN A 230 11.16 -20.16 6.88
C GLN A 230 10.59 -18.88 6.28
N TRP A 231 9.28 -18.69 6.40
CA TRP A 231 8.55 -17.53 5.86
C TRP A 231 8.37 -16.37 6.84
N ASP A 232 9.00 -16.45 8.01
CA ASP A 232 9.07 -15.40 9.03
C ASP A 232 10.47 -15.34 9.64
N PHE A 233 10.90 -14.16 10.08
CA PHE A 233 12.12 -14.04 10.86
C PHE A 233 11.96 -14.75 12.22
N GLN A 234 13.07 -15.26 12.75
CA GLN A 234 13.08 -16.07 13.98
C GLN A 234 12.41 -15.33 15.14
N ASP A 235 12.79 -14.07 15.35
CA ASP A 235 12.34 -13.23 16.46
C ASP A 235 11.00 -12.52 16.22
N SER A 236 10.32 -12.81 15.10
CA SER A 236 8.99 -12.23 14.84
C SER A 236 8.00 -12.64 15.94
N PRO A 237 7.35 -11.67 16.62
CA PRO A 237 6.42 -11.96 17.73
C PRO A 237 5.13 -12.65 17.26
N VAL A 238 4.78 -12.48 15.98
CA VAL A 238 3.65 -13.11 15.31
C VAL A 238 4.18 -13.81 14.06
N LYS A 239 3.80 -15.07 13.86
CA LYS A 239 4.12 -15.84 12.64
C LYS A 239 2.97 -15.68 11.65
N ASN A 240 3.12 -14.72 10.74
CA ASN A 240 2.09 -14.33 9.75
C ASN A 240 2.63 -14.41 8.32
N PHE A 241 3.70 -15.17 8.08
CA PHE A 241 4.33 -15.33 6.78
C PHE A 241 4.82 -13.99 6.18
N TYR A 242 5.40 -13.12 7.00
CA TYR A 242 5.82 -11.79 6.60
C TYR A 242 6.76 -11.79 5.38
N ILE A 243 7.73 -12.72 5.33
CA ILE A 243 8.67 -12.83 4.21
C ILE A 243 7.92 -13.24 2.93
N LEU A 244 7.05 -14.25 3.02
CA LEU A 244 6.24 -14.73 1.89
C LEU A 244 5.30 -13.63 1.37
N ARG A 245 4.73 -12.84 2.28
CA ARG A 245 3.87 -11.71 1.94
C ARG A 245 4.62 -10.69 1.10
N GLN A 246 5.78 -10.23 1.57
CA GLN A 246 6.59 -9.26 0.83
C GLN A 246 7.02 -9.84 -0.51
N TYR A 247 7.43 -11.11 -0.53
CA TYR A 247 7.79 -11.82 -1.75
C TYR A 247 6.66 -11.79 -2.79
N LEU A 248 5.44 -12.17 -2.40
CA LEU A 248 4.31 -12.23 -3.32
C LEU A 248 3.91 -10.84 -3.84
N LYS A 249 3.91 -9.82 -2.95
CA LYS A 249 3.57 -8.43 -3.32
C LYS A 249 4.53 -7.87 -4.38
N TYR A 250 5.83 -8.00 -4.17
CA TYR A 250 6.82 -7.45 -5.10
C TYR A 250 7.01 -8.31 -6.35
N THR A 251 6.78 -9.63 -6.26
CA THR A 251 6.73 -10.50 -7.44
C THR A 251 5.56 -10.11 -8.35
N PHE A 252 4.39 -9.84 -7.78
CA PHE A 252 3.25 -9.34 -8.54
C PHE A 252 3.57 -8.01 -9.25
N LEU A 253 4.17 -7.05 -8.53
CA LEU A 253 4.60 -5.79 -9.11
C LEU A 253 5.58 -6.00 -10.28
N ARG A 254 6.55 -6.92 -10.14
CA ARG A 254 7.48 -7.25 -11.22
C ARG A 254 6.73 -7.81 -12.44
N LEU A 255 5.79 -8.73 -12.23
CA LEU A 255 5.00 -9.32 -13.32
C LEU A 255 4.12 -8.30 -14.02
N GLN A 256 3.63 -7.27 -13.32
CA GLN A 256 2.93 -6.15 -13.95
C GLN A 256 3.87 -5.35 -14.87
N HIS A 257 5.13 -5.12 -14.48
CA HIS A 257 6.11 -4.46 -15.34
C HIS A 257 6.51 -5.29 -16.56
N GLU A 258 6.42 -6.62 -16.46
CA GLU A 258 6.73 -7.56 -17.55
C GLU A 258 5.51 -7.91 -18.41
N ASP A 259 4.33 -7.34 -18.14
CA ASP A 259 3.06 -7.67 -18.79
C ASP A 259 2.71 -9.18 -18.72
N LYS A 260 3.06 -9.83 -17.60
CA LYS A 260 2.88 -11.28 -17.35
C LYS A 260 1.68 -11.62 -16.45
N VAL A 261 0.90 -10.62 -16.03
CA VAL A 261 -0.38 -10.83 -15.37
C VAL A 261 -1.45 -11.00 -16.45
N LEU A 262 -1.94 -12.22 -16.64
CA LEU A 262 -2.87 -12.54 -17.71
C LEU A 262 -4.32 -12.33 -17.28
N ILE A 263 -5.13 -11.79 -18.18
CA ILE A 263 -6.58 -11.64 -18.04
C ILE A 263 -7.22 -12.28 -19.27
N ASN A 264 -8.24 -13.11 -19.09
CA ASN A 264 -8.93 -13.74 -20.22
C ASN A 264 -9.74 -12.73 -21.05
N ASP A 265 -10.07 -13.09 -22.29
CA ASP A 265 -10.78 -12.20 -23.24
C ASP A 265 -12.09 -11.62 -22.70
N GLU A 266 -12.80 -12.39 -21.87
CA GLU A 266 -14.07 -11.97 -21.26
C GLU A 266 -13.89 -11.04 -20.04
N GLY A 267 -12.67 -10.88 -19.52
CA GLY A 267 -12.39 -10.11 -18.30
C GLY A 267 -13.05 -10.69 -17.05
N THR A 268 -13.18 -12.02 -16.99
CA THR A 268 -13.81 -12.78 -15.90
C THR A 268 -12.81 -13.55 -15.05
N PHE A 269 -11.62 -13.82 -15.58
CA PHE A 269 -10.55 -14.57 -14.93
C PHE A 269 -9.20 -13.91 -15.16
N ALA A 270 -8.39 -13.85 -14.12
CA ALA A 270 -7.00 -13.41 -14.22
C ALA A 270 -6.08 -14.35 -13.45
N ALA A 271 -4.84 -14.48 -13.90
CA ALA A 271 -3.84 -15.29 -13.23
C ALA A 271 -2.42 -14.77 -13.44
N PHE A 272 -1.54 -15.05 -12.47
CA PHE A 272 -0.10 -14.85 -12.62
C PHE A 272 0.67 -16.00 -11.96
N ASN A 273 1.90 -16.24 -12.41
CA ASN A 273 2.79 -17.25 -11.83
C ASN A 273 3.49 -16.66 -10.59
N THR A 274 3.40 -17.34 -9.44
CA THR A 274 3.95 -16.83 -8.17
C THR A 274 5.47 -16.84 -8.11
N GLY A 275 6.16 -17.52 -9.03
CA GLY A 275 7.61 -17.78 -8.98
C GLY A 275 8.01 -18.84 -7.95
N LEU A 276 7.03 -19.42 -7.25
CA LEU A 276 7.22 -20.52 -6.30
C LEU A 276 6.82 -21.85 -6.94
N LEU A 277 7.44 -22.90 -6.43
CA LEU A 277 7.31 -24.25 -6.96
C LEU A 277 6.79 -25.20 -5.89
N THR A 278 6.02 -26.20 -6.33
CA THR A 278 5.64 -27.33 -5.47
C THR A 278 6.85 -28.20 -5.14
N ILE A 279 6.68 -29.16 -4.24
CA ILE A 279 7.70 -30.20 -3.96
C ILE A 279 8.06 -31.06 -5.19
N HIS A 280 7.24 -31.03 -6.24
CA HIS A 280 7.48 -31.72 -7.51
C HIS A 280 8.05 -30.78 -8.58
N TYR A 281 8.41 -29.54 -8.21
CA TYR A 281 8.89 -28.49 -9.10
C TYR A 281 7.87 -28.03 -10.14
N ASP A 282 6.57 -28.20 -9.86
CA ASP A 282 5.50 -27.61 -10.67
C ASP A 282 5.29 -26.13 -10.29
N ASP A 283 5.02 -25.28 -11.27
CA ASP A 283 4.67 -23.87 -11.05
C ASP A 283 3.38 -23.71 -10.23
N ILE A 284 3.41 -22.76 -9.30
CA ILE A 284 2.24 -22.34 -8.53
C ILE A 284 1.71 -21.02 -9.08
N TYR A 285 0.43 -21.01 -9.48
CA TYR A 285 -0.27 -19.85 -10.01
C TYR A 285 -1.21 -19.25 -8.97
N ALA A 286 -1.30 -17.92 -8.93
CA ALA A 286 -2.32 -17.19 -8.20
C ALA A 286 -3.46 -16.83 -9.16
N CYS A 287 -4.68 -17.25 -8.83
CA CYS A 287 -5.86 -17.07 -9.68
C CYS A 287 -6.87 -16.12 -9.06
N PHE A 288 -7.55 -15.36 -9.92
CA PHE A 288 -8.45 -14.29 -9.55
C PHE A 288 -9.71 -14.31 -10.39
N GLU A 289 -10.80 -13.88 -9.79
CA GLU A 289 -12.10 -13.75 -10.45
C GLU A 289 -12.55 -12.30 -10.40
N LYS A 290 -13.44 -11.94 -11.32
CA LYS A 290 -14.07 -10.63 -11.29
C LYS A 290 -14.76 -10.39 -9.94
N ASN A 291 -14.48 -9.25 -9.33
CA ASN A 291 -15.15 -8.84 -8.12
C ASN A 291 -16.57 -8.34 -8.46
N HIS A 292 -17.57 -8.93 -7.81
CA HIS A 292 -18.98 -8.59 -8.01
C HIS A 292 -19.55 -7.70 -6.90
N ASP A 293 -18.75 -7.32 -5.90
CA ASP A 293 -19.16 -6.38 -4.86
C ASP A 293 -19.32 -4.97 -5.45
N PRO A 294 -20.55 -4.43 -5.54
CA PRO A 294 -20.80 -3.11 -6.13
C PRO A 294 -20.24 -1.96 -5.28
N THR A 295 -19.81 -2.23 -4.06
CA THR A 295 -19.22 -1.23 -3.15
C THR A 295 -17.70 -1.21 -3.21
N SER A 296 -17.07 -2.20 -3.85
CA SER A 296 -15.63 -2.31 -3.97
C SER A 296 -15.12 -1.67 -5.26
N ALA A 297 -14.14 -0.79 -5.10
CA ALA A 297 -13.33 -0.21 -6.17
C ALA A 297 -12.39 -1.21 -6.86
N ILE A 298 -12.10 -2.32 -6.19
CA ILE A 298 -11.06 -3.27 -6.60
C ILE A 298 -11.68 -4.30 -7.56
N PRO A 299 -11.17 -4.43 -8.80
CA PRO A 299 -11.83 -5.18 -9.87
C PRO A 299 -11.74 -6.70 -9.73
N TRP A 300 -10.75 -7.20 -8.99
CA TRP A 300 -10.52 -8.64 -8.84
C TRP A 300 -10.68 -9.08 -7.38
N ARG A 301 -10.98 -10.37 -7.20
CA ARG A 301 -10.93 -11.05 -5.90
C ARG A 301 -10.04 -12.28 -6.03
N PHE A 302 -9.23 -12.54 -5.01
CA PHE A 302 -8.45 -13.78 -4.95
C PHE A 302 -9.38 -14.99 -4.96
N SER A 303 -9.07 -15.97 -5.81
CA SER A 303 -9.82 -17.23 -5.94
C SER A 303 -9.07 -18.37 -5.25
N SER A 304 -7.91 -18.76 -5.78
CA SER A 304 -7.11 -19.87 -5.27
C SER A 304 -5.66 -19.83 -5.76
N PHE A 305 -4.81 -20.65 -5.12
CA PHE A 305 -3.55 -21.09 -5.69
C PHE A 305 -3.73 -22.46 -6.34
N CYS A 306 -3.11 -22.68 -7.50
CA CYS A 306 -3.22 -23.95 -8.22
C CYS A 306 -1.97 -24.23 -9.06
N THR A 307 -1.82 -25.48 -9.50
CA THR A 307 -0.90 -25.87 -10.58
C THR A 307 -1.67 -25.97 -11.88
N GLU A 308 -0.98 -25.84 -13.01
CA GLU A 308 -1.62 -25.95 -14.33
C GLU A 308 -2.28 -27.32 -14.52
N GLY A 309 -3.50 -27.34 -15.08
CA GLY A 309 -4.25 -28.57 -15.33
C GLY A 309 -4.88 -29.23 -14.10
N SER A 310 -4.57 -28.78 -12.88
CA SER A 310 -5.24 -29.26 -11.67
C SER A 310 -6.73 -28.88 -11.65
N ARG A 311 -7.53 -29.55 -10.81
CA ARG A 311 -8.98 -29.28 -10.74
C ARG A 311 -9.26 -27.82 -10.37
N GLY A 312 -10.39 -27.29 -10.85
CA GLY A 312 -10.81 -25.92 -10.55
C GLY A 312 -10.05 -24.90 -11.40
N ASP A 313 -9.35 -23.96 -10.77
CA ASP A 313 -8.65 -22.89 -11.47
C ASP A 313 -7.47 -23.37 -12.34
N GLY A 314 -6.85 -24.52 -12.00
CA GLY A 314 -5.79 -25.11 -12.83
C GLY A 314 -6.28 -25.47 -14.24
N GLN A 315 -7.50 -26.00 -14.36
CA GLN A 315 -8.15 -26.24 -15.66
C GLN A 315 -8.50 -24.94 -16.36
N ARG A 316 -8.94 -23.91 -15.60
CA ARG A 316 -9.27 -22.60 -16.16
C ARG A 316 -8.04 -21.93 -16.79
N ILE A 317 -6.86 -22.10 -16.22
CA ILE A 317 -5.60 -21.65 -16.85
C ILE A 317 -5.44 -22.27 -18.23
N THR A 318 -5.54 -23.60 -18.34
CA THR A 318 -5.40 -24.33 -19.62
C THR A 318 -6.52 -24.02 -20.62
N ILE A 319 -7.73 -23.72 -20.15
CA ILE A 319 -8.88 -23.39 -21.00
C ILE A 319 -8.77 -21.96 -21.55
N TYR A 320 -8.41 -21.00 -20.71
CA TYR A 320 -8.49 -19.57 -21.07
C TYR A 320 -7.18 -19.00 -21.61
N PHE A 321 -6.04 -19.61 -21.34
CA PHE A 321 -4.74 -19.10 -21.78
C PHE A 321 -4.05 -20.10 -22.70
N THR A 322 -3.63 -19.64 -23.88
CA THR A 322 -2.86 -20.47 -24.83
C THR A 322 -1.52 -20.90 -24.24
N GLN A 323 -0.92 -20.05 -23.41
CA GLN A 323 0.27 -20.35 -22.62
C GLN A 323 -0.02 -19.93 -21.19
N ALA A 324 0.36 -20.76 -20.22
CA ALA A 324 0.24 -20.42 -18.82
C ALA A 324 1.06 -19.15 -18.49
N PRO A 325 0.65 -18.35 -17.48
CA PRO A 325 1.40 -17.18 -17.05
C PRO A 325 2.87 -17.51 -16.79
N GLN A 326 3.78 -16.70 -17.31
CA GLN A 326 5.21 -16.96 -17.16
C GLN A 326 5.73 -16.44 -15.81
N PRO A 327 6.77 -17.07 -15.22
CA PRO A 327 7.37 -16.62 -13.97
C PRO A 327 8.07 -15.25 -14.12
N PRO A 328 8.30 -14.54 -13.00
CA PRO A 328 9.05 -13.27 -13.03
C PRO A 328 10.47 -13.51 -13.52
N SER A 329 10.98 -12.65 -14.40
CA SER A 329 12.41 -12.63 -14.74
C SER A 329 13.07 -11.41 -14.11
N TYR A 330 14.24 -11.56 -13.50
CA TYR A 330 14.97 -10.46 -12.87
C TYR A 330 16.32 -10.18 -13.54
N ILE A 331 16.89 -11.17 -14.22
CA ILE A 331 18.22 -11.11 -14.80
C ILE A 331 18.13 -10.95 -16.31
N SER A 332 19.02 -10.12 -16.87
CA SER A 332 19.18 -10.01 -18.32
C SER A 332 20.41 -10.78 -18.78
N GLU A 333 21.47 -10.76 -17.99
CA GLU A 333 22.70 -11.50 -18.24
C GLU A 333 23.28 -12.09 -16.95
N VAL A 334 24.08 -13.15 -17.07
CA VAL A 334 24.69 -13.83 -15.90
C VAL A 334 25.64 -12.91 -15.13
N SER A 335 26.28 -11.95 -15.81
CA SER A 335 27.15 -10.95 -15.18
C SER A 335 26.43 -10.02 -14.22
N ASP A 336 25.10 -9.92 -14.29
CA ASP A 336 24.32 -9.13 -13.34
C ASP A 336 24.35 -9.72 -11.92
N LEU A 337 24.58 -11.03 -11.81
CA LEU A 337 24.61 -11.75 -10.54
C LEU A 337 25.95 -11.63 -9.79
N LEU A 338 26.99 -11.11 -10.44
CA LEU A 338 28.36 -11.19 -9.95
C LEU A 338 28.97 -9.80 -9.73
N TYR A 339 29.58 -9.61 -8.56
CA TYR A 339 30.34 -8.41 -8.27
C TYR A 339 31.76 -8.49 -8.87
N ASP A 340 32.10 -7.57 -9.78
CA ASP A 340 33.44 -7.49 -10.39
C ASP A 340 34.40 -6.69 -9.51
N THR A 341 35.19 -7.40 -8.70
CA THR A 341 36.20 -6.81 -7.79
C THR A 341 37.33 -6.02 -8.48
N ARG A 342 37.43 -6.06 -9.81
CA ARG A 342 38.39 -5.25 -10.58
C ARG A 342 37.87 -3.83 -10.84
N ARG A 343 36.60 -3.58 -10.59
CA ARG A 343 35.93 -2.29 -10.82
C ARG A 343 36.00 -1.42 -9.56
N ARG A 344 35.99 -0.10 -9.75
CA ARG A 344 36.03 0.84 -8.63
C ARG A 344 34.65 0.90 -7.97
N LEU A 345 34.62 0.98 -6.63
CA LEU A 345 33.44 1.32 -5.85
C LEU A 345 33.57 2.74 -5.28
N ALA A 346 32.62 3.61 -5.58
CA ALA A 346 32.42 4.88 -4.90
C ALA A 346 31.21 4.77 -3.98
N VAL A 347 31.21 5.44 -2.82
CA VAL A 347 30.10 5.36 -1.85
C VAL A 347 29.58 6.76 -1.54
N ASN A 348 28.26 6.90 -1.53
CA ASN A 348 27.58 8.12 -1.11
C ASN A 348 27.48 8.17 0.42
N TYR A 349 28.57 8.58 1.07
CA TYR A 349 28.63 8.68 2.53
C TYR A 349 27.69 9.74 3.09
N ASP A 350 27.44 10.83 2.35
CA ASP A 350 26.56 11.90 2.79
C ASP A 350 25.16 11.35 3.03
N HIS A 351 24.59 10.65 2.04
CA HIS A 351 23.27 10.01 2.15
C HIS A 351 23.20 8.90 3.22
N ILE A 352 24.30 8.17 3.44
CA ILE A 352 24.34 7.15 4.51
C ILE A 352 24.29 7.82 5.89
N LEU A 353 25.05 8.90 6.10
CA LEU A 353 25.17 9.57 7.39
C LEU A 353 23.97 10.46 7.71
N SER A 354 23.45 11.21 6.73
CA SER A 354 22.35 12.14 6.93
C SER A 354 21.01 11.40 7.10
N ASP A 355 20.76 10.41 6.24
CA ASP A 355 19.40 9.87 6.08
C ASP A 355 19.28 8.47 6.69
N ASN A 356 20.39 7.72 6.78
CA ASN A 356 20.37 6.29 7.07
C ASN A 356 21.26 5.87 8.25
N ILE A 357 21.76 6.82 9.06
CA ILE A 357 22.51 6.51 10.29
C ILE A 357 21.70 5.64 11.25
N GLY A 358 20.36 5.78 11.22
CA GLY A 358 19.42 4.94 11.94
C GLY A 358 19.46 3.46 11.59
N ARG A 359 20.10 3.05 10.50
CA ARG A 359 20.22 1.64 10.10
C ARG A 359 21.47 0.96 10.67
N MET A 360 22.41 1.74 11.21
CA MET A 360 23.63 1.20 11.82
C MET A 360 23.33 0.59 13.20
N PRO A 361 24.12 -0.40 13.67
CA PRO A 361 23.94 -0.95 15.01
C PRO A 361 24.08 0.13 16.08
N LEU A 362 23.18 0.14 17.06
CA LEU A 362 23.26 1.08 18.18
C LEU A 362 24.52 0.82 19.04
N THR A 363 25.00 -0.42 19.10
CA THR A 363 26.26 -0.83 19.73
C THR A 363 27.45 -0.14 19.06
N TYR A 364 27.54 -0.23 17.74
CA TYR A 364 28.55 0.48 16.94
C TYR A 364 28.48 1.99 17.17
N LEU A 365 27.29 2.59 17.06
CA LEU A 365 27.11 4.03 17.25
C LEU A 365 27.51 4.49 18.65
N ARG A 366 27.24 3.70 19.69
CA ARG A 366 27.71 4.00 21.06
C ARG A 366 29.24 4.01 21.16
N ASP A 367 29.92 3.07 20.50
CA ASP A 367 31.39 3.04 20.49
C ASP A 367 31.99 4.23 19.72
N VAL A 368 31.41 4.57 18.57
CA VAL A 368 31.83 5.74 17.78
C VAL A 368 31.66 7.03 18.59
N CYS A 369 30.50 7.18 19.25
CA CYS A 369 30.11 8.36 19.99
C CYS A 369 30.54 8.34 21.47
N ASN A 370 31.39 7.41 21.90
CA ASN A 370 31.69 7.17 23.32
C ASN A 370 32.27 8.40 24.08
N ARG A 371 32.86 9.36 23.37
CA ARG A 371 33.40 10.62 23.94
C ARG A 371 32.40 11.77 23.96
N TYR A 372 31.18 11.57 23.49
CA TYR A 372 30.18 12.61 23.27
C TYR A 372 28.91 12.29 24.08
N PRO A 373 28.81 12.77 25.34
CA PRO A 373 27.68 12.47 26.22
C PRO A 373 26.31 12.85 25.62
N GLU A 374 26.26 13.94 24.86
CA GLU A 374 25.03 14.40 24.20
C GLU A 374 24.56 13.41 23.11
N ALA A 375 25.49 12.93 22.27
CA ALA A 375 25.20 11.89 21.28
C ALA A 375 24.77 10.57 21.94
N LEU A 376 25.43 10.16 23.02
CA LEU A 376 25.05 8.97 23.78
C LEU A 376 23.63 9.10 24.35
N ALA A 377 23.26 10.28 24.86
CA ALA A 377 21.90 10.53 25.35
C ALA A 377 20.85 10.46 24.23
N ILE A 378 21.17 10.87 23.00
CA ILE A 378 20.30 10.68 21.83
C ILE A 378 20.14 9.18 21.53
N ILE A 379 21.25 8.43 21.48
CA ILE A 379 21.25 6.98 21.21
C ILE A 379 20.45 6.23 22.29
N ASP A 380 20.57 6.61 23.56
CA ASP A 380 19.84 5.97 24.66
C ASP A 380 18.33 6.27 24.63
N ARG A 381 17.91 7.42 24.08
CA ARG A 381 16.50 7.67 23.78
C ARG A 381 16.02 6.81 22.62
N ALA A 382 16.80 6.75 21.53
CA ALA A 382 16.48 5.90 20.38
C ALA A 382 16.36 4.41 20.77
N ALA A 383 17.25 3.92 21.63
CA ALA A 383 17.25 2.52 22.10
C ALA A 383 16.00 2.12 22.88
N LYS A 384 15.24 3.09 23.42
CA LYS A 384 13.96 2.84 24.10
C LYS A 384 12.78 2.78 23.14
N CYS A 385 12.97 3.18 21.88
CA CYS A 385 11.94 3.14 20.86
C CYS A 385 12.08 1.87 20.00
N ARG A 386 10.95 1.36 19.50
CA ARG A 386 10.97 0.32 18.47
C ARG A 386 11.60 0.87 17.19
N PHE A 387 12.52 0.11 16.59
CA PHE A 387 13.19 0.44 15.33
C PHE A 387 12.18 0.81 14.23
N GLY A 388 12.51 1.85 13.44
CA GLY A 388 11.71 2.30 12.29
C GLY A 388 10.46 3.11 12.61
N THR A 389 10.09 3.25 13.89
CA THR A 389 8.99 4.16 14.31
C THR A 389 9.34 5.63 14.08
N SER A 390 8.34 6.50 13.96
CA SER A 390 8.57 7.96 13.82
C SER A 390 9.39 8.53 14.97
N ALA A 391 9.19 8.04 16.20
CA ALA A 391 9.95 8.43 17.38
C ALA A 391 11.43 8.02 17.26
N TYR A 392 11.69 6.75 16.91
CA TYR A 392 13.04 6.26 16.63
C TYR A 392 13.72 7.09 15.54
N ASN A 393 13.05 7.26 14.39
CA ASN A 393 13.59 7.99 13.23
C ASN A 393 13.86 9.47 13.54
N ARG A 394 13.11 10.07 14.47
CA ARG A 394 13.37 11.43 14.96
C ARG A 394 14.68 11.50 15.73
N HIS A 395 14.88 10.62 16.70
CA HIS A 395 16.14 10.57 17.45
C HIS A 395 17.35 10.28 16.56
N MET A 396 17.19 9.41 15.55
CA MET A 396 18.28 9.15 14.60
C MET A 396 18.55 10.35 13.68
N ARG A 397 17.54 11.15 13.34
CA ARG A 397 17.74 12.45 12.64
C ARG A 397 18.47 13.45 13.53
N ASP A 398 18.11 13.54 14.80
CA ASP A 398 18.81 14.41 15.76
C ASP A 398 20.30 14.00 15.87
N LEU A 399 20.58 12.69 15.87
CA LEU A 399 21.95 12.18 15.86
C LEU A 399 22.70 12.52 14.57
N ALA A 400 22.05 12.39 13.41
CA ALA A 400 22.64 12.75 12.12
C ALA A 400 23.06 14.23 12.11
N VAL A 401 22.16 15.13 12.51
CA VAL A 401 22.43 16.57 12.62
C VAL A 401 23.59 16.82 13.57
N PHE A 402 23.61 16.18 14.75
CA PHE A 402 24.72 16.31 15.70
C PHE A 402 26.07 15.89 15.08
N CYS A 403 26.11 14.83 14.28
CA CYS A 403 27.32 14.34 13.63
C CYS A 403 27.82 15.23 12.48
N GLU A 404 26.95 16.09 11.92
CA GLU A 404 27.27 17.03 10.83
C GLU A 404 27.76 18.39 11.34
N GLU A 405 27.54 18.71 12.62
CA GLU A 405 28.04 19.94 13.22
C GLU A 405 29.58 20.01 13.13
N LYS A 406 30.11 21.20 12.83
CA LYS A 406 31.56 21.40 12.58
C LYS A 406 32.44 20.90 13.72
N ASP A 407 31.99 21.08 14.97
CA ASP A 407 32.74 20.68 16.16
C ASP A 407 32.72 19.15 16.39
N ASN A 408 31.78 18.44 15.76
CA ASN A 408 31.55 17.00 15.88
C ASN A 408 31.93 16.22 14.61
N ALA A 409 32.45 16.88 13.57
CA ALA A 409 32.79 16.29 12.28
C ALA A 409 33.74 15.07 12.37
N PHE A 410 34.52 14.96 13.46
CA PHE A 410 35.36 13.80 13.74
C PHE A 410 34.55 12.48 13.85
N ILE A 411 33.31 12.54 14.34
CA ILE A 411 32.41 11.37 14.43
C ILE A 411 32.11 10.87 13.01
N SER A 412 31.68 11.76 12.13
CA SER A 412 31.38 11.44 10.73
C SER A 412 32.60 10.89 9.99
N GLU A 413 33.79 11.46 10.20
CA GLU A 413 35.04 10.94 9.61
C GLU A 413 35.43 9.56 10.16
N ARG A 414 35.22 9.32 11.47
CA ARG A 414 35.42 7.99 12.07
C ARG A 414 34.50 6.97 11.41
N ILE A 415 33.21 7.26 11.27
CA ILE A 415 32.25 6.37 10.61
C ILE A 415 32.66 6.11 9.16
N ARG A 416 33.04 7.14 8.40
CA ARG A 416 33.52 6.99 7.01
C ARG A 416 34.72 6.05 6.92
N ASN A 417 35.68 6.16 7.84
CA ASN A 417 36.87 5.33 7.84
C ASN A 417 36.58 3.88 8.23
N ASP A 418 35.70 3.66 9.21
CA ASP A 418 35.25 2.32 9.57
C ASP A 418 34.51 1.64 8.41
N PHE A 419 33.67 2.38 7.69
CA PHE A 419 33.02 1.90 6.47
C PHE A 419 34.03 1.56 5.37
N LYS A 420 35.02 2.42 5.11
CA LYS A 420 36.09 2.11 4.12
C LYS A 420 36.80 0.81 4.49
N ARG A 421 37.11 0.61 5.77
CA ARG A 421 37.72 -0.62 6.29
C ARG A 421 36.79 -1.83 6.10
N ALA A 422 35.50 -1.70 6.42
CA ALA A 422 34.52 -2.77 6.25
C ALA A 422 34.33 -3.15 4.78
N ILE A 423 34.29 -2.16 3.88
CA ILE A 423 34.18 -2.36 2.42
C ILE A 423 35.44 -3.06 1.87
N ASP A 424 36.63 -2.66 2.30
CA ASP A 424 37.88 -3.32 1.89
C ASP A 424 37.88 -4.80 2.32
N LYS A 425 37.47 -5.09 3.56
CA LYS A 425 37.29 -6.47 4.05
C LYS A 425 36.24 -7.23 3.24
N ALA A 426 35.08 -6.63 2.98
CA ALA A 426 34.02 -7.24 2.18
C ALA A 426 34.51 -7.55 0.75
N THR A 427 35.24 -6.63 0.13
CA THR A 427 35.80 -6.80 -1.23
C THR A 427 36.81 -7.95 -1.26
N LYS A 428 37.66 -8.08 -0.22
CA LYS A 428 38.56 -9.23 -0.06
C LYS A 428 37.80 -10.54 0.09
N ARG A 429 36.70 -10.55 0.85
CA ARG A 429 35.81 -11.73 0.98
C ARG A 429 35.16 -12.10 -0.35
N ILE A 430 34.66 -11.12 -1.11
CA ILE A 430 34.05 -11.34 -2.44
C ILE A 430 35.07 -11.92 -3.42
N ARG A 431 36.32 -11.45 -3.37
CA ARG A 431 37.40 -12.01 -4.20
C ARG A 431 37.67 -13.49 -3.87
N TRP A 432 37.50 -13.89 -2.61
CA TRP A 432 37.67 -15.28 -2.17
C TRP A 432 36.44 -16.15 -2.48
N ASP A 433 35.25 -15.62 -2.22
CA ASP A 433 33.97 -16.27 -2.46
C ASP A 433 33.03 -15.30 -3.17
N TYR A 434 32.80 -15.55 -4.46
CA TYR A 434 31.96 -14.73 -5.33
C TYR A 434 30.51 -14.64 -4.85
N LYS A 435 30.04 -15.61 -4.03
CA LYS A 435 28.70 -15.63 -3.45
C LYS A 435 28.53 -14.65 -2.28
N THR A 436 29.63 -14.04 -1.80
CA THR A 436 29.58 -13.06 -0.71
C THR A 436 28.76 -11.83 -1.10
N ALA A 437 28.84 -11.39 -2.36
CA ALA A 437 27.97 -10.35 -2.88
C ALA A 437 26.65 -11.00 -3.31
N VAL A 438 25.53 -10.46 -2.83
CA VAL A 438 24.22 -11.05 -3.08
C VAL A 438 23.44 -10.15 -4.04
N PRO A 439 22.89 -10.68 -5.14
CA PRO A 439 22.04 -9.92 -6.05
C PRO A 439 20.67 -9.70 -5.42
N ILE A 440 20.11 -8.52 -5.64
CA ILE A 440 18.80 -8.11 -5.12
C ILE A 440 18.02 -7.37 -6.21
N TYR A 441 16.70 -7.43 -6.13
CA TYR A 441 15.82 -6.63 -6.98
C TYR A 441 15.22 -5.52 -6.13
N TYR A 442 15.38 -4.26 -6.57
CA TYR A 442 14.85 -3.10 -5.87
C TYR A 442 13.55 -2.64 -6.55
N PRO A 443 12.37 -2.93 -5.96
CA PRO A 443 11.09 -2.79 -6.67
C PRO A 443 10.74 -1.35 -7.04
N ALA A 444 11.14 -0.38 -6.22
CA ALA A 444 10.80 1.03 -6.44
C ALA A 444 11.43 1.63 -7.71
N TYR A 445 12.56 1.09 -8.16
CA TYR A 445 13.23 1.52 -9.40
C TYR A 445 13.21 0.45 -10.50
N ASN A 446 12.54 -0.69 -10.25
CA ASN A 446 12.53 -1.84 -11.16
C ASN A 446 13.95 -2.23 -11.62
N LEU A 447 14.91 -2.21 -10.68
CA LEU A 447 16.34 -2.31 -10.98
C LEU A 447 16.97 -3.47 -10.22
N LEU A 448 17.85 -4.19 -10.90
CA LEU A 448 18.70 -5.20 -10.29
C LEU A 448 19.95 -4.54 -9.71
N SER A 449 20.32 -4.92 -8.49
CA SER A 449 21.49 -4.40 -7.79
C SER A 449 22.19 -5.51 -7.03
N LEU A 450 23.35 -5.21 -6.47
CA LEU A 450 24.09 -6.11 -5.60
C LEU A 450 24.13 -5.51 -4.20
N MET A 451 24.34 -6.36 -3.21
CA MET A 451 24.66 -5.91 -1.87
C MET A 451 25.89 -6.62 -1.34
N ILE A 452 26.69 -5.90 -0.55
CA ILE A 452 27.89 -6.43 0.07
C ILE A 452 27.79 -6.33 1.60
N PRO A 453 28.20 -7.38 2.35
CA PRO A 453 28.07 -7.38 3.80
C PRO A 453 29.13 -6.49 4.44
N LEU A 454 28.71 -5.58 5.31
CA LEU A 454 29.60 -4.74 6.11
C LEU A 454 29.60 -5.20 7.57
N CYS A 455 30.79 -5.48 8.09
CA CYS A 455 31.03 -5.82 9.49
C CYS A 455 31.60 -4.57 10.18
N LEU A 456 30.83 -4.00 11.10
CA LEU A 456 31.12 -2.75 11.82
C LEU A 456 31.48 -3.03 13.29
N ASP A 457 30.68 -3.83 13.99
CA ASP A 457 30.90 -4.18 15.41
C ASP A 457 31.95 -5.28 15.59
N SER A 458 32.06 -6.18 14.61
CA SER A 458 33.00 -7.31 14.66
C SER A 458 33.67 -7.52 13.30
N ASP A 459 34.65 -8.42 13.25
CA ASP A 459 35.38 -8.72 12.02
C ASP A 459 34.73 -9.81 11.15
N HIS A 460 33.71 -10.50 11.67
CA HIS A 460 33.19 -11.72 11.05
C HIS A 460 31.68 -11.69 10.83
N THR A 461 30.93 -11.01 11.70
CA THR A 461 29.48 -10.92 11.61
C THR A 461 29.11 -9.67 10.82
N ALA A 462 28.28 -9.83 9.79
CA ALA A 462 27.72 -8.69 9.06
C ALA A 462 26.70 -7.98 9.94
N ASP A 463 26.68 -6.66 9.89
CA ASP A 463 25.77 -5.81 10.65
C ASP A 463 24.76 -5.12 9.74
N VAL A 464 25.24 -4.66 8.58
CA VAL A 464 24.45 -3.98 7.54
C VAL A 464 24.93 -4.46 6.17
N ALA A 465 24.09 -4.28 5.15
CA ALA A 465 24.45 -4.55 3.76
C ALA A 465 24.56 -3.24 2.99
N LEU A 466 25.67 -3.00 2.29
CA LEU A 466 25.81 -1.85 1.39
C LEU A 466 25.18 -2.19 0.04
N LEU A 467 24.18 -1.42 -0.38
CA LEU A 467 23.57 -1.50 -1.69
C LEU A 467 24.49 -0.89 -2.73
N VAL A 468 24.91 -1.67 -3.72
CA VAL A 468 25.80 -1.26 -4.80
C VAL A 468 25.16 -1.49 -6.17
N GLU A 469 25.19 -0.46 -6.99
CA GLU A 469 24.68 -0.48 -8.37
C GLU A 469 25.84 -0.39 -9.35
N LYS A 470 25.77 -1.15 -10.45
CA LYS A 470 26.73 -1.07 -11.56
C LYS A 470 26.33 0.09 -12.47
N THR A 471 27.19 1.10 -12.56
CA THR A 471 27.02 2.27 -13.42
C THR A 471 27.31 1.96 -14.89
N GLU A 472 26.92 2.87 -15.80
CA GLU A 472 27.24 2.80 -17.24
C GLU A 472 28.75 2.64 -17.53
N SER A 473 29.61 3.20 -16.67
CA SER A 473 31.08 3.06 -16.79
C SER A 473 31.60 1.65 -16.45
N GLY A 474 30.73 0.77 -15.93
CA GLY A 474 31.07 -0.53 -15.36
C GLY A 474 31.63 -0.46 -13.95
N ASN A 475 31.79 0.72 -13.35
CA ASN A 475 32.12 0.89 -11.93
C ASN A 475 30.88 0.78 -11.05
N TYR A 476 31.07 0.63 -9.74
CA TYR A 476 30.00 0.52 -8.77
C TYR A 476 29.79 1.82 -7.98
N LEU A 477 28.52 2.12 -7.71
CA LEU A 477 28.09 3.18 -6.80
C LEU A 477 27.34 2.56 -5.61
N GLY A 478 27.85 2.78 -4.40
CA GLY A 478 27.20 2.43 -3.15
C GLY A 478 26.24 3.53 -2.73
N HIS A 479 24.94 3.28 -2.83
CA HIS A 479 23.90 4.30 -2.61
C HIS A 479 23.53 4.48 -1.14
N THR A 480 23.35 3.37 -0.44
CA THR A 480 22.84 3.35 0.93
C THR A 480 23.16 2.02 1.61
N ILE A 481 22.85 1.92 2.90
CA ILE A 481 22.90 0.67 3.65
C ILE A 481 21.49 0.15 3.95
N LEU A 482 21.36 -1.17 4.01
CA LEU A 482 20.17 -1.88 4.43
C LEU A 482 20.47 -2.60 5.75
N THR A 483 19.45 -2.72 6.60
CA THR A 483 19.51 -3.68 7.71
C THR A 483 19.45 -5.09 7.15
N LEU A 484 19.97 -6.09 7.87
CA LEU A 484 19.95 -7.48 7.40
C LEU A 484 18.53 -8.00 7.09
N PRO A 485 17.48 -7.67 7.87
CA PRO A 485 16.11 -8.03 7.49
C PRO A 485 15.66 -7.43 6.15
N MET A 486 15.96 -6.15 5.89
CA MET A 486 15.64 -5.52 4.60
C MET A 486 16.39 -6.20 3.46
N ALA A 487 17.70 -6.37 3.63
CA ALA A 487 18.58 -7.06 2.69
C ALA A 487 18.07 -8.48 2.34
N TYR A 488 17.62 -9.24 3.34
CA TYR A 488 17.07 -10.57 3.12
C TYR A 488 15.79 -10.56 2.29
N LEU A 489 14.85 -9.64 2.57
CA LEU A 489 13.60 -9.53 1.81
C LEU A 489 13.88 -9.23 0.34
N ASP A 490 14.78 -8.29 0.06
CA ASP A 490 15.10 -7.88 -1.31
C ASP A 490 15.86 -8.98 -2.07
N ALA A 491 16.75 -9.72 -1.40
CA ALA A 491 17.46 -10.86 -1.99
C ALA A 491 16.52 -12.04 -2.29
N ARG A 492 15.60 -12.33 -1.36
CA ARG A 492 14.69 -13.47 -1.49
C ARG A 492 13.78 -13.35 -2.71
N LEU A 493 13.54 -12.14 -3.25
CA LEU A 493 12.79 -11.95 -4.50
C LEU A 493 13.41 -12.69 -5.69
N LEU A 494 14.74 -12.78 -5.74
CA LEU A 494 15.43 -13.50 -6.81
C LEU A 494 15.50 -15.00 -6.54
N CYS A 495 16.04 -15.37 -5.37
CA CYS A 495 16.23 -16.76 -5.01
C CYS A 495 16.40 -16.93 -3.50
N ARG A 496 16.31 -18.17 -3.01
CA ARG A 496 16.74 -18.50 -1.65
C ARG A 496 18.25 -18.19 -1.53
N PRO A 497 18.70 -17.39 -0.56
CA PRO A 497 20.12 -17.02 -0.47
C PRO A 497 21.09 -18.16 -0.11
N ASN A 498 20.60 -19.32 0.34
CA ASN A 498 21.42 -20.44 0.81
C ASN A 498 21.32 -21.67 -0.09
N SER A 499 22.40 -22.44 -0.16
CA SER A 499 22.41 -23.77 -0.77
C SER A 499 21.80 -24.81 0.16
N ASP A 500 20.92 -25.65 -0.37
CA ASP A 500 20.19 -26.69 0.36
C ASP A 500 20.77 -28.11 0.19
N TRP A 501 21.58 -28.36 -0.84
CA TRP A 501 22.03 -29.72 -1.20
C TRP A 501 23.51 -30.03 -0.92
N LEU A 502 24.41 -29.04 -0.96
CA LEU A 502 25.85 -29.20 -0.66
C LEU A 502 26.20 -28.73 0.76
N GLN A 503 25.74 -29.48 1.76
CA GLN A 503 26.04 -29.21 3.17
C GLN A 503 26.85 -30.39 3.74
N PRO A 504 28.10 -30.19 4.21
CA PRO A 504 28.95 -31.30 4.67
C PRO A 504 28.33 -32.14 5.78
N ASP A 505 27.50 -31.54 6.63
CA ASP A 505 26.76 -32.21 7.70
C ASP A 505 25.59 -33.09 7.20
N LEU A 506 25.19 -32.93 5.95
CA LEU A 506 24.19 -33.77 5.27
C LEU A 506 24.82 -34.81 4.32
N ILE A 507 26.14 -34.79 4.13
CA ILE A 507 26.85 -35.66 3.19
C ILE A 507 27.60 -36.73 3.98
N SER A 508 27.25 -38.00 3.77
CA SER A 508 27.99 -39.13 4.33
C SER A 508 29.11 -39.55 3.38
N ASP A 509 30.33 -39.70 3.91
CA ASP A 509 31.50 -40.23 3.18
C ASP A 509 31.40 -41.75 2.88
N ALA A 510 30.42 -42.45 3.44
CA ALA A 510 30.19 -43.85 3.17
C ALA A 510 29.43 -44.01 1.86
N GLU A 511 30.12 -44.38 0.79
CA GLU A 511 29.48 -45.07 -0.33
C GLU A 511 28.96 -46.41 0.22
N ASP A 512 27.64 -46.59 0.30
CA ASP A 512 27.04 -47.88 0.65
C ASP A 512 27.52 -48.95 -0.36
N SER A 513 28.54 -49.71 0.05
CA SER A 513 29.14 -50.84 -0.67
C SER A 513 28.24 -52.05 -0.76
#